data_AF-A0A2E9CFS6-F1
#
_entry.id   AF-A0A2E9CFS6-F1
#
_cell.length_a   1.000
_cell.length_b   1.000
_cell.length_c   1.000
_cell.angle_alpha   90.00
_cell.angle_beta   90.00
_cell.angle_gamma   90.00
#
_symmetry.space_group_name_H-M   'P 1'
#
loop_
_entity.id
_entity.type
_entity.pdbx_description
1 polymer ?
#
loop_
_entity_poly.entity_id
_entity_poly.type
_entity_poly.pdbx_seq_one_letter_code
_entity_poly.pdbx_strand_id
1 'polypeptide(L)'
;MDHTQEIQKLWNTASNKDLATILTEIFSLYDEMRSKNINLPINLELDILLNANYAIGYGSTISEAHNISTLLNRITSLNLDAAKLKEHDIASSNCHRLACTLSSAFINQLCSDIYEKKNSSYKIISWFDFDNDSNIINVLQNLIQKLFDSLKIGDPNKWQLELFNHLVTLNLLLEDIQNTSNNKIEEQLRSYLNSIDRSSNIWLTWKNEWLEKSDYYRFITLIITNISHPEERWIEYVSNLIDD
;
A
#
# COMPACT_ATOMS: atom_id res chain seq x y z
N MET A 1 -32.83 -7.64 0.73
CA MET A 1 -31.91 -8.59 1.37
C MET A 1 -30.74 -7.76 1.91
N ASP A 2 -30.13 -8.13 3.04
CA ASP A 2 -28.94 -7.41 3.51
C ASP A 2 -27.79 -7.67 2.55
N HIS A 3 -27.30 -6.61 1.88
CA HIS A 3 -26.20 -6.70 0.91
C HIS A 3 -24.95 -7.34 1.53
N THR A 4 -24.73 -7.17 2.85
CA THR A 4 -23.65 -7.83 3.58
C THR A 4 -23.78 -9.35 3.54
N GLN A 5 -24.99 -9.86 3.80
CA GLN A 5 -25.29 -11.30 3.77
C GLN A 5 -25.18 -11.86 2.36
N GLU A 6 -25.58 -11.08 1.36
CA GLU A 6 -25.49 -11.46 -0.05
C GLU A 6 -24.04 -11.55 -0.53
N ILE A 7 -23.21 -10.54 -0.22
CA ILE A 7 -21.78 -10.55 -0.51
C ILE A 7 -21.11 -11.73 0.19
N GLN A 8 -21.42 -11.98 1.46
CA GLN A 8 -20.84 -13.11 2.19
C GLN A 8 -21.26 -14.46 1.59
N LYS A 9 -22.51 -14.59 1.12
CA LYS A 9 -22.98 -15.78 0.43
C LYS A 9 -22.25 -15.98 -0.90
N LEU A 10 -22.12 -14.94 -1.72
CA LEU A 10 -21.39 -14.98 -2.99
C LEU A 10 -19.92 -15.37 -2.75
N TRP A 11 -19.28 -14.74 -1.78
CA TRP A 11 -17.89 -15.01 -1.41
C TRP A 11 -17.68 -16.47 -0.99
N ASN A 12 -18.58 -17.01 -0.16
CA ASN A 12 -18.50 -18.42 0.26
C ASN A 12 -18.74 -19.43 -0.87
N THR A 13 -19.31 -18.99 -2.01
CA THR A 13 -19.49 -19.84 -3.21
C THR A 13 -18.36 -19.72 -4.24
N ALA A 14 -17.34 -18.90 -3.96
CA ALA A 14 -16.21 -18.65 -4.86
C ALA A 14 -15.37 -19.88 -5.22
N SER A 15 -15.44 -20.95 -4.42
CA SER A 15 -14.79 -22.22 -4.76
C SER A 15 -15.45 -22.97 -5.92
N ASN A 16 -16.70 -22.64 -6.28
CA ASN A 16 -17.51 -23.39 -7.25
C ASN A 16 -17.83 -22.64 -8.55
N LYS A 17 -17.45 -21.36 -8.66
CA LYS A 17 -17.62 -20.52 -9.85
C LYS A 17 -16.30 -19.83 -10.16
N ASP A 18 -16.18 -19.29 -11.37
CA ASP A 18 -15.07 -18.39 -11.72
C ASP A 18 -15.03 -17.18 -10.79
N LEU A 19 -13.88 -16.97 -10.14
CA LEU A 19 -13.64 -15.94 -9.14
C LEU A 19 -13.87 -14.53 -9.73
N ALA A 20 -13.46 -14.29 -10.98
CA ALA A 20 -13.64 -12.99 -11.63
C ALA A 20 -15.12 -12.61 -11.80
N THR A 21 -15.96 -13.61 -12.12
CA THR A 21 -17.42 -13.43 -12.24
C THR A 21 -18.03 -13.08 -10.88
N ILE A 22 -17.68 -13.81 -9.81
CA ILE A 22 -18.16 -13.52 -8.46
C ILE A 22 -17.72 -12.14 -7.98
N LEU A 23 -16.48 -11.75 -8.24
CA LEU A 23 -15.97 -10.44 -7.87
C LEU A 23 -16.76 -9.31 -8.55
N THR A 24 -17.14 -9.49 -9.82
CA THR A 24 -17.99 -8.52 -10.53
C THR A 24 -19.34 -8.35 -9.85
N GLU A 25 -20.00 -9.45 -9.47
CA GLU A 25 -21.28 -9.42 -8.74
C GLU A 25 -21.12 -8.76 -7.36
N ILE A 26 -20.06 -9.12 -6.63
CA ILE A 26 -19.74 -8.54 -5.32
C ILE A 26 -19.51 -7.03 -5.42
N PHE A 27 -18.75 -6.55 -6.42
CA PHE A 27 -18.47 -5.12 -6.56
C PHE A 27 -19.71 -4.30 -6.90
N SER A 28 -20.65 -4.85 -7.67
CA SER A 28 -21.95 -4.19 -7.90
C SER A 28 -22.70 -3.95 -6.57
N LEU A 29 -22.78 -4.98 -5.72
CA LEU A 29 -23.45 -4.86 -4.41
C LEU A 29 -22.69 -3.95 -3.45
N TYR A 30 -21.36 -4.02 -3.48
CA TYR A 30 -20.48 -3.24 -2.61
C TYR A 30 -20.53 -1.74 -2.93
N ASP A 31 -20.62 -1.37 -4.21
CA ASP A 31 -20.81 0.03 -4.62
C ASP A 31 -22.19 0.56 -4.20
N GLU A 32 -23.24 -0.26 -4.29
CA GLU A 32 -24.57 0.08 -3.76
C GLU A 32 -24.57 0.28 -2.23
N MET A 33 -23.86 -0.58 -1.49
CA MET A 33 -23.72 -0.42 -0.03
C MET A 33 -23.05 0.90 0.33
N ARG A 34 -21.99 1.26 -0.39
CA ARG A 34 -21.24 2.50 -0.12
C ARG A 34 -22.02 3.76 -0.45
N SER A 35 -22.84 3.74 -1.50
CA SER A 35 -23.78 4.85 -1.77
C SER A 35 -24.73 5.12 -0.59
N LYS A 36 -24.91 4.14 0.30
CA LYS A 36 -25.74 4.21 1.51
C LYS A 36 -24.91 4.33 2.80
N ASN A 37 -23.59 4.56 2.69
CA ASN A 37 -22.63 4.57 3.81
C ASN A 37 -22.64 3.30 4.67
N ILE A 38 -22.95 2.15 4.06
CA ILE A 38 -22.92 0.85 4.72
C ILE A 38 -21.56 0.21 4.47
N ASN A 39 -20.87 -0.16 5.54
CA ASN A 39 -19.54 -0.75 5.48
C ASN A 39 -19.60 -2.27 5.63
N LEU A 40 -18.75 -2.98 4.89
CA LEU A 40 -18.51 -4.40 5.13
C LEU A 40 -17.69 -4.60 6.42
N PRO A 41 -17.82 -5.78 7.07
CA PRO A 41 -16.87 -6.20 8.08
C PRO A 41 -15.44 -6.17 7.52
N ILE A 42 -14.51 -5.57 8.26
CA ILE A 42 -13.14 -5.29 7.77
C ILE A 42 -12.47 -6.54 7.21
N ASN A 43 -12.54 -7.66 7.92
CA ASN A 43 -11.89 -8.90 7.48
C ASN A 43 -12.46 -9.42 6.15
N LEU A 44 -13.78 -9.31 5.94
CA LEU A 44 -14.42 -9.74 4.70
C LEU A 44 -14.05 -8.81 3.55
N GLU A 45 -14.10 -7.50 3.79
CA GLU A 45 -13.74 -6.48 2.79
C GLU A 45 -12.29 -6.62 2.36
N LEU A 46 -11.38 -6.79 3.32
CA LEU A 46 -9.96 -6.97 3.09
C LEU A 46 -9.65 -8.26 2.33
N ASP A 47 -10.32 -9.37 2.65
CA ASP A 47 -10.17 -10.63 1.91
C ASP A 47 -10.64 -10.50 0.46
N ILE A 48 -11.82 -9.89 0.24
CA ILE A 48 -12.36 -9.62 -1.11
C ILE A 48 -11.40 -8.75 -1.92
N LEU A 49 -10.97 -7.61 -1.38
CA LEU A 49 -10.13 -6.66 -2.13
C LEU A 49 -8.77 -7.25 -2.49
N LEU A 50 -8.15 -8.03 -1.60
CA LEU A 50 -6.85 -8.65 -1.86
C LEU A 50 -6.94 -9.78 -2.90
N ASN A 51 -8.01 -10.57 -2.86
CA ASN A 51 -8.25 -11.59 -3.89
C ASN A 51 -8.64 -10.95 -5.22
N ALA A 52 -9.35 -9.81 -5.22
CA ALA A 52 -9.63 -9.05 -6.43
C ALA A 52 -8.36 -8.46 -7.05
N ASN A 53 -7.44 -7.96 -6.22
CA ASN A 53 -6.14 -7.49 -6.72
C ASN A 53 -5.38 -8.62 -7.42
N TYR A 54 -5.38 -9.82 -6.83
CA TYR A 54 -4.73 -10.99 -7.43
C TYR A 54 -5.43 -11.50 -8.70
N ALA A 55 -6.76 -11.59 -8.69
CA ALA A 55 -7.52 -12.26 -9.75
C ALA A 55 -7.78 -11.37 -10.97
N ILE A 56 -8.02 -10.07 -10.74
CA ILE A 56 -8.47 -9.13 -11.79
C ILE A 56 -7.68 -7.81 -11.80
N GLY A 57 -6.61 -7.68 -11.00
CA GLY A 57 -5.83 -6.44 -10.96
C GLY A 57 -6.55 -5.27 -10.31
N TYR A 58 -7.47 -5.53 -9.38
CA TYR A 58 -8.17 -4.49 -8.63
C TYR A 58 -7.20 -3.54 -7.92
N GLY A 59 -7.46 -2.25 -7.99
CA GLY A 59 -6.55 -1.19 -7.52
C GLY A 59 -5.78 -0.52 -8.67
N SER A 60 -6.20 -0.71 -9.91
CA SER A 60 -5.57 -0.10 -11.09
C SER A 60 -6.28 1.18 -11.54
N THR A 61 -7.47 1.46 -11.01
CA THR A 61 -8.21 2.70 -11.28
C THR A 61 -8.32 3.61 -10.06
N ILE A 62 -8.59 4.91 -10.28
CA ILE A 62 -8.83 5.89 -9.21
C ILE A 62 -9.97 5.43 -8.29
N SER A 63 -11.07 4.94 -8.86
CA SER A 63 -12.21 4.46 -8.05
C SER A 63 -11.80 3.30 -7.13
N GLU A 64 -11.01 2.35 -7.63
CA GLU A 64 -10.55 1.22 -6.83
C GLU A 64 -9.51 1.64 -5.77
N ALA A 65 -8.64 2.60 -6.10
CA ALA A 65 -7.72 3.20 -5.14
C ALA A 65 -8.48 3.92 -4.00
N HIS A 66 -9.63 4.54 -4.29
CA HIS A 66 -10.50 5.14 -3.28
C HIS A 66 -11.01 4.13 -2.27
N ASN A 67 -11.37 2.96 -2.78
CA ASN A 67 -11.94 1.87 -2.02
C ASN A 67 -10.90 1.29 -1.08
N ILE A 68 -9.69 1.07 -1.60
CA ILE A 68 -8.52 0.65 -0.83
C ILE A 68 -8.16 1.68 0.24
N SER A 69 -8.10 2.97 -0.12
CA SER A 69 -7.80 4.07 0.80
C SER A 69 -8.81 4.15 1.95
N THR A 70 -10.10 4.07 1.64
CA THR A 70 -11.18 4.10 2.64
C THR A 70 -11.05 2.96 3.64
N LEU A 71 -10.79 1.73 3.17
CA LEU A 71 -10.58 0.59 4.05
C LEU A 71 -9.30 0.76 4.90
N LEU A 72 -8.20 1.19 4.30
CA LEU A 72 -6.94 1.42 5.02
C LEU A 72 -7.10 2.50 6.10
N ASN A 73 -7.86 3.56 5.84
CA ASN A 73 -8.22 4.57 6.84
C ASN A 73 -9.01 3.97 7.99
N ARG A 74 -10.04 3.18 7.70
CA ARG A 74 -10.82 2.50 8.74
C ARG A 74 -9.94 1.59 9.59
N ILE A 75 -9.03 0.83 8.98
CA ILE A 75 -8.10 -0.07 9.68
C ILE A 75 -7.13 0.72 10.55
N THR A 76 -6.50 1.78 10.01
CA THR A 76 -5.52 2.60 10.74
C THR A 76 -6.17 3.34 11.91
N SER A 77 -7.35 3.92 11.72
CA SER A 77 -8.11 4.58 12.79
C SER A 77 -8.53 3.64 13.91
N LEU A 78 -8.82 2.36 13.61
CA LEU A 78 -9.17 1.36 14.62
C LEU A 78 -7.94 0.75 15.30
N ASN A 79 -6.78 0.72 14.64
CA ASN A 79 -5.53 0.17 15.17
C ASN A 79 -4.82 1.07 16.19
N LEU A 80 -5.12 2.38 16.20
CA LEU A 80 -4.65 3.28 17.26
C LEU A 80 -5.24 2.93 18.65
N ASP A 81 -6.29 2.10 18.70
CA ASP A 81 -6.86 1.49 19.92
C ASP A 81 -6.38 0.03 20.10
N ALA A 82 -5.06 -0.17 20.17
CA ALA A 82 -4.29 -1.43 20.09
C ALA A 82 -4.61 -2.56 21.12
N ALA A 83 -5.76 -2.56 21.78
CA ALA A 83 -6.23 -3.69 22.60
C ALA A 83 -7.11 -4.68 21.80
N LYS A 84 -7.69 -4.30 20.66
CA LYS A 84 -8.75 -5.08 19.98
C LYS A 84 -8.30 -5.99 18.84
N LEU A 85 -7.06 -5.88 18.36
CA LEU A 85 -6.59 -6.64 17.19
C LEU A 85 -5.67 -7.82 17.52
N LYS A 86 -5.41 -8.07 18.80
CA LYS A 86 -4.69 -9.27 19.27
C LYS A 86 -5.38 -10.59 18.90
N GLU A 87 -6.63 -10.56 18.43
CA GLU A 87 -7.33 -11.77 17.96
C GLU A 87 -7.00 -12.18 16.51
N HIS A 88 -6.31 -11.38 15.68
CA HIS A 88 -6.03 -11.77 14.29
C HIS A 88 -4.71 -11.25 13.72
N ASP A 89 -3.67 -12.09 13.80
CA ASP A 89 -2.41 -11.99 13.05
C ASP A 89 -2.62 -11.93 11.51
N ILE A 90 -3.78 -12.40 11.03
CA ILE A 90 -4.17 -12.32 9.61
C ILE A 90 -4.54 -10.88 9.21
N ALA A 91 -5.11 -10.09 10.13
CA ALA A 91 -5.56 -8.73 9.81
C ALA A 91 -4.38 -7.75 9.65
N SER A 92 -3.28 -7.94 10.39
CA SER A 92 -2.06 -7.12 10.27
C SER A 92 -1.33 -7.40 8.95
N SER A 93 -1.09 -8.67 8.61
CA SER A 93 -0.41 -9.03 7.37
C SER A 93 -1.16 -8.57 6.12
N ASN A 94 -2.49 -8.75 6.12
CA ASN A 94 -3.32 -8.29 5.03
C ASN A 94 -3.46 -6.76 4.97
N CYS A 95 -3.34 -6.05 6.11
CA CYS A 95 -3.28 -4.59 6.12
C CYS A 95 -2.03 -4.08 5.40
N HIS A 96 -0.86 -4.66 5.68
CA HIS A 96 0.37 -4.30 4.98
C HIS A 96 0.27 -4.60 3.48
N ARG A 97 -0.28 -5.76 3.12
CA ARG A 97 -0.52 -6.12 1.72
C ARG A 97 -1.45 -5.11 1.03
N LEU A 98 -2.52 -4.69 1.70
CA LEU A 98 -3.45 -3.67 1.18
C LEU A 98 -2.75 -2.31 0.98
N ALA A 99 -1.87 -1.92 1.91
CA ALA A 99 -1.07 -0.71 1.81
C ALA A 99 -0.06 -0.78 0.62
N CYS A 100 0.56 -1.93 0.37
CA CYS A 100 1.36 -2.16 -0.84
C CYS A 100 0.51 -1.98 -2.10
N THR A 101 -0.70 -2.55 -2.15
CA THR A 101 -1.61 -2.40 -3.30
C THR A 101 -1.96 -0.93 -3.53
N LEU A 102 -2.27 -0.17 -2.48
CA LEU A 102 -2.52 1.27 -2.58
C LEU A 102 -1.31 2.02 -3.14
N SER A 103 -0.11 1.71 -2.63
CA SER A 103 1.12 2.35 -3.08
C SER A 103 1.37 2.09 -4.57
N SER A 104 1.18 0.85 -5.05
CA SER A 104 1.25 0.54 -6.47
C SER A 104 0.20 1.27 -7.29
N ALA A 105 -1.05 1.33 -6.81
CA ALA A 105 -2.14 2.07 -7.46
C ALA A 105 -1.79 3.54 -7.64
N PHE A 106 -1.26 4.15 -6.58
CA PHE A 106 -0.80 5.54 -6.59
C PHE A 106 0.34 5.75 -7.59
N ILE A 107 1.37 4.91 -7.55
CA ILE A 107 2.53 5.01 -8.44
C ILE A 107 2.09 4.89 -9.89
N ASN A 108 1.20 3.94 -10.22
CA ASN A 108 0.65 3.79 -11.56
C ASN A 108 -0.11 5.05 -12.00
N GLN A 109 -0.92 5.63 -11.11
CA GLN A 109 -1.63 6.87 -11.40
C GLN A 109 -0.68 8.05 -11.58
N LEU A 110 0.40 8.11 -10.80
CA LEU A 110 1.42 9.16 -10.93
C LEU A 110 2.18 9.05 -12.25
N CYS A 111 2.56 7.83 -12.65
CA CYS A 111 3.14 7.56 -13.97
C CYS A 111 2.19 8.01 -15.10
N SER A 112 0.90 7.68 -14.98
CA SER A 112 -0.13 8.11 -15.94
C SER A 112 -0.29 9.62 -15.98
N ASP A 113 -0.28 10.28 -14.82
CA ASP A 113 -0.38 11.74 -14.72
C ASP A 113 0.77 12.42 -15.46
N ILE A 114 1.99 11.91 -15.32
CA ILE A 114 3.18 12.46 -16.00
C ILE A 114 3.10 12.27 -17.50
N TYR A 115 2.74 11.05 -17.95
CA TYR A 115 2.59 10.75 -19.36
C TYR A 115 1.49 11.58 -20.03
N GLU A 116 0.34 11.72 -19.37
CA GLU A 116 -0.83 12.43 -19.90
C GLU A 116 -0.83 13.93 -19.58
N LYS A 117 0.16 14.43 -18.83
CA LYS A 117 0.22 15.80 -18.29
C LYS A 117 -1.03 16.17 -17.48
N LYS A 118 -1.50 15.22 -16.68
CA LYS A 118 -2.62 15.37 -15.75
C LYS A 118 -2.10 15.44 -14.31
N ASN A 119 -3.02 15.63 -13.38
CA ASN A 119 -2.74 15.60 -11.96
C ASN A 119 -3.95 15.03 -11.25
N SER A 120 -4.02 13.71 -11.11
CA SER A 120 -5.15 13.00 -10.52
C SER A 120 -4.74 12.09 -9.36
N SER A 121 -3.44 11.80 -9.23
CA SER A 121 -2.80 11.17 -8.09
C SER A 121 -3.09 11.92 -6.77
N TYR A 122 -3.19 13.26 -6.77
CA TYR A 122 -3.57 14.01 -5.57
C TYR A 122 -4.96 13.61 -5.03
N LYS A 123 -5.88 13.13 -5.89
CA LYS A 123 -7.20 12.66 -5.45
C LYS A 123 -7.06 11.44 -4.55
N ILE A 124 -6.09 10.56 -4.82
CA ILE A 124 -5.82 9.40 -3.98
C ILE A 124 -5.41 9.83 -2.58
N ILE A 125 -4.62 10.90 -2.48
CA ILE A 125 -4.14 11.43 -1.20
C ILE A 125 -5.22 12.22 -0.45
N SER A 126 -6.10 12.93 -1.17
CA SER A 126 -7.22 13.67 -0.58
C SER A 126 -8.15 12.80 0.28
N TRP A 127 -8.20 11.49 0.03
CA TRP A 127 -9.01 10.56 0.81
C TRP A 127 -8.43 10.20 2.17
N PHE A 128 -7.19 10.60 2.46
CA PHE A 128 -6.51 10.40 3.74
C PHE A 128 -6.58 11.64 4.66
N ASP A 129 -7.50 12.57 4.39
CA ASP A 129 -7.68 13.82 5.14
C ASP A 129 -6.43 14.72 5.17
N PHE A 130 -5.54 14.57 4.19
CA PHE A 130 -4.45 15.52 3.98
C PHE A 130 -4.92 16.77 3.25
N ASP A 131 -4.16 17.86 3.39
CA ASP A 131 -4.35 19.05 2.57
C ASP A 131 -4.34 18.67 1.09
N ASN A 132 -5.35 19.15 0.36
CA ASN A 132 -5.59 18.87 -1.06
C ASN A 132 -4.60 19.61 -1.98
N ASP A 133 -3.32 19.57 -1.65
CA ASP A 133 -2.28 20.11 -2.51
C ASP A 133 -2.01 19.14 -3.66
N SER A 134 -2.09 19.68 -4.87
CA SER A 134 -1.80 18.96 -6.10
C SER A 134 -0.29 18.87 -6.39
N ASN A 135 0.56 19.48 -5.57
CA ASN A 135 2.01 19.39 -5.70
C ASN A 135 2.51 17.97 -5.43
N ILE A 136 3.17 17.37 -6.43
CA ILE A 136 3.74 16.02 -6.38
C ILE A 136 4.60 15.74 -5.14
N ILE A 137 5.37 16.74 -4.67
CA ILE A 137 6.21 16.63 -3.46
C ILE A 137 5.31 16.39 -2.23
N ASN A 138 4.29 17.22 -2.05
CA ASN A 138 3.39 17.13 -0.90
C ASN A 138 2.54 15.86 -0.98
N VAL A 139 2.08 15.50 -2.19
CA VAL A 139 1.36 14.24 -2.45
C VAL A 139 2.20 13.03 -2.05
N LEU A 140 3.49 12.97 -2.44
CA LEU A 140 4.40 11.89 -2.06
C LEU A 140 4.69 11.85 -0.55
N GLN A 141 4.94 13.01 0.08
CA GLN A 141 5.18 13.10 1.52
C GLN A 141 3.98 12.59 2.33
N ASN A 142 2.78 12.99 1.94
CA ASN A 142 1.53 12.57 2.57
C ASN A 142 1.29 11.06 2.41
N LEU A 143 1.55 10.51 1.21
CA LEU A 143 1.48 9.07 0.98
C LEU A 143 2.46 8.31 1.88
N ILE A 144 3.72 8.74 1.90
CA ILE A 144 4.76 8.12 2.72
C ILE A 144 4.33 8.10 4.18
N GLN A 145 3.85 9.23 4.72
CA GLN A 145 3.40 9.30 6.10
C GLN A 145 2.27 8.30 6.39
N LYS A 146 1.30 8.17 5.47
CA LYS A 146 0.18 7.24 5.65
C LYS A 146 0.60 5.77 5.59
N LEU A 147 1.47 5.42 4.66
CA LEU A 147 2.02 4.07 4.55
C LEU A 147 2.89 3.74 5.77
N PHE A 148 3.62 4.72 6.31
CA PHE A 148 4.42 4.55 7.51
C PHE A 148 3.57 4.28 8.76
N ASP A 149 2.40 4.92 8.88
CA ASP A 149 1.47 4.59 9.99
C ASP A 149 0.91 3.17 9.88
N SER A 150 0.79 2.65 8.65
CA SER A 150 0.36 1.28 8.42
C SER A 150 1.44 0.25 8.81
N LEU A 151 2.74 0.59 8.74
CA LEU A 151 3.82 -0.28 9.21
C LEU A 151 3.73 -0.61 10.71
N LYS A 152 3.13 0.27 11.52
CA LYS A 152 3.09 0.12 12.98
C LYS A 152 2.03 -0.89 13.45
N ILE A 153 1.32 -1.55 12.52
CA ILE A 153 0.16 -2.40 12.80
C ILE A 153 0.59 -3.86 12.96
N GLY A 154 0.39 -4.41 14.15
CA GLY A 154 0.57 -5.83 14.44
C GLY A 154 2.01 -6.32 14.38
N ASP A 155 2.18 -7.64 14.32
CA ASP A 155 3.49 -8.30 14.41
C ASP A 155 4.23 -8.33 13.05
N PRO A 156 5.58 -8.39 13.08
CA PRO A 156 6.37 -8.41 11.87
C PRO A 156 6.07 -9.58 10.95
N ASN A 157 5.86 -9.27 9.67
CA ASN A 157 5.58 -10.26 8.63
C ASN A 157 6.14 -9.81 7.27
N LYS A 158 6.19 -10.73 6.30
CA LYS A 158 6.78 -10.47 4.98
C LYS A 158 6.18 -9.24 4.27
N TRP A 159 4.88 -9.01 4.41
CA TRP A 159 4.21 -7.88 3.76
C TRP A 159 4.53 -6.56 4.44
N GLN A 160 4.87 -6.58 5.73
CA GLN A 160 5.37 -5.41 6.42
C GLN A 160 6.74 -4.98 5.85
N LEU A 161 7.62 -5.94 5.61
CA LEU A 161 8.90 -5.69 4.95
C LEU A 161 8.72 -5.28 3.47
N GLU A 162 7.72 -5.82 2.78
CA GLU A 162 7.38 -5.35 1.43
C GLU A 162 6.85 -3.90 1.45
N LEU A 163 6.02 -3.55 2.43
CA LEU A 163 5.57 -2.17 2.60
C LEU A 163 6.73 -1.21 2.89
N PHE A 164 7.73 -1.68 3.65
CA PHE A 164 8.97 -0.94 3.85
C PHE A 164 9.70 -0.69 2.52
N ASN A 165 9.72 -1.67 1.61
CA ASN A 165 10.32 -1.51 0.27
C ASN A 165 9.67 -0.40 -0.54
N HIS A 166 8.34 -0.34 -0.50
CA HIS A 166 7.56 0.71 -1.13
C HIS A 166 7.89 2.09 -0.53
N LEU A 167 8.02 2.18 0.79
CA LEU A 167 8.37 3.43 1.46
C LEU A 167 9.77 3.92 1.09
N VAL A 168 10.76 3.03 1.01
CA VAL A 168 12.11 3.37 0.55
C VAL A 168 12.08 3.86 -0.91
N THR A 169 11.35 3.16 -1.77
CA THR A 169 11.16 3.54 -3.18
C THR A 169 10.55 4.94 -3.32
N LEU A 170 9.49 5.22 -2.55
CA LEU A 170 8.81 6.51 -2.54
C LEU A 170 9.69 7.62 -1.96
N ASN A 171 10.48 7.34 -0.91
CA ASN A 171 11.39 8.33 -0.35
C ASN A 171 12.51 8.69 -1.32
N LEU A 172 13.17 7.70 -1.93
CA LEU A 172 14.19 7.95 -2.94
C LEU A 172 13.63 8.74 -4.13
N LEU A 173 12.42 8.41 -4.58
CA LEU A 173 11.73 9.17 -5.62
C LEU A 173 11.47 10.63 -5.21
N LEU A 174 11.05 10.84 -3.96
CA LEU A 174 10.85 12.18 -3.41
C LEU A 174 12.18 12.97 -3.42
N GLU A 175 13.28 12.35 -2.98
CA GLU A 175 14.61 12.97 -3.01
C GLU A 175 15.04 13.34 -4.43
N ASP A 176 14.75 12.50 -5.41
CA ASP A 176 15.04 12.75 -6.82
C ASP A 176 14.28 13.95 -7.37
N ILE A 177 12.99 14.05 -7.04
CA ILE A 177 12.14 15.17 -7.46
C ILE A 177 12.57 16.48 -6.77
N GLN A 178 12.95 16.41 -5.49
CA GLN A 178 13.36 17.58 -4.72
C GLN A 178 14.82 17.99 -4.97
N ASN A 179 15.63 17.07 -5.49
CA ASN A 179 17.09 17.18 -5.57
C ASN A 179 17.74 17.46 -4.20
N THR A 180 17.17 16.90 -3.13
CA THR A 180 17.65 17.03 -1.74
C THR A 180 17.28 15.78 -0.94
N SER A 181 18.11 15.41 0.05
CA SER A 181 17.81 14.28 0.95
C SER A 181 16.78 14.68 2.02
N ASN A 182 15.87 13.77 2.35
CA ASN A 182 14.87 13.99 3.40
C ASN A 182 15.21 13.19 4.66
N ASN A 183 16.09 13.76 5.48
CA ASN A 183 16.62 13.10 6.67
C ASN A 183 15.53 12.63 7.64
N LYS A 184 14.38 13.32 7.72
CA LYS A 184 13.30 12.96 8.66
C LYS A 184 12.65 11.62 8.31
N ILE A 185 12.37 11.37 7.03
CA ILE A 185 11.75 10.11 6.59
C ILE A 185 12.77 8.99 6.72
N GLU A 186 14.02 9.24 6.33
CA GLU A 186 15.10 8.27 6.48
C GLU A 186 15.29 7.84 7.95
N GLU A 187 15.32 8.79 8.89
CA GLU A 187 15.40 8.52 10.33
C GLU A 187 14.23 7.66 10.83
N GLN A 188 13.01 7.92 10.33
CA GLN A 188 11.83 7.11 10.65
C GLN A 188 11.97 5.68 10.14
N LEU A 189 12.42 5.51 8.90
CA LEU A 189 12.65 4.18 8.30
C LEU A 189 13.73 3.41 9.05
N ARG A 190 14.85 4.06 9.39
CA ARG A 190 15.94 3.49 10.18
C ARG A 190 15.47 3.06 11.57
N SER A 191 14.72 3.93 12.26
CA SER A 191 14.14 3.63 13.57
C SER A 191 13.22 2.40 13.52
N TYR A 192 12.39 2.30 12.48
CA TYR A 192 11.54 1.15 12.27
C TYR A 192 12.35 -0.14 12.01
N LEU A 193 13.35 -0.14 11.13
CA LEU A 193 14.20 -1.32 10.90
C LEU A 193 14.91 -1.79 12.17
N ASN A 194 15.38 -0.85 13.00
CA ASN A 194 16.04 -1.16 14.27
C ASN A 194 15.08 -1.76 15.31
N SER A 195 13.77 -1.67 15.11
CA SER A 195 12.77 -2.35 15.94
C SER A 195 12.54 -3.81 15.55
N ILE A 196 13.00 -4.24 14.36
CA ILE A 196 12.80 -5.59 13.86
C ILE A 196 13.89 -6.52 14.39
N ASP A 197 13.50 -7.72 14.82
CA ASP A 197 14.45 -8.78 15.16
C ASP A 197 15.20 -9.27 13.91
N ARG A 198 16.47 -8.85 13.82
CA ARG A 198 17.39 -9.18 12.72
C ARG A 198 17.79 -10.67 12.68
N SER A 199 17.50 -11.44 13.72
CA SER A 199 17.74 -12.89 13.74
C SER A 199 16.58 -13.70 13.15
N SER A 200 15.43 -13.06 12.90
CA SER A 200 14.25 -13.72 12.37
C SER A 200 14.47 -14.23 10.93
N ASN A 201 13.89 -15.40 10.62
CA ASN A 201 13.97 -15.96 9.27
C ASN A 201 13.33 -15.04 8.21
N ILE A 202 12.28 -14.32 8.59
CA ILE A 202 11.57 -13.37 7.72
C ILE A 202 12.51 -12.23 7.32
N TRP A 203 13.26 -11.67 8.28
CA TRP A 203 14.28 -10.65 8.00
C TRP A 203 15.39 -11.17 7.09
N LEU A 204 15.96 -12.34 7.40
CA LEU A 204 17.07 -12.89 6.62
C LEU A 204 16.66 -13.21 5.17
N THR A 205 15.46 -13.77 4.99
CA THR A 205 14.91 -14.06 3.66
C THR A 205 14.70 -12.77 2.88
N TRP A 206 14.02 -11.80 3.49
CA TRP A 206 13.76 -10.52 2.86
C TRP A 206 15.05 -9.76 2.53
N LYS A 207 16.03 -9.70 3.45
CA LYS A 207 17.31 -9.02 3.23
C LYS A 207 18.00 -9.57 1.99
N ASN A 208 18.04 -10.90 1.84
CA ASN A 208 18.67 -11.55 0.69
C ASN A 208 17.86 -11.33 -0.59
N GLU A 209 16.54 -11.53 -0.55
CA GLU A 209 15.68 -11.36 -1.74
C GLU A 209 15.66 -9.92 -2.24
N TRP A 210 15.70 -8.95 -1.33
CA TRP A 210 15.54 -7.54 -1.64
C TRP A 210 16.82 -6.92 -2.17
N LEU A 211 17.97 -7.18 -1.54
CA LEU A 211 19.28 -6.72 -2.02
C LEU A 211 19.58 -7.22 -3.44
N GLU A 212 18.95 -8.31 -3.88
CA GLU A 212 19.17 -8.93 -5.20
C GLU A 212 18.13 -8.57 -6.27
N LYS A 213 16.99 -7.91 -5.95
CA LYS A 213 15.82 -7.84 -6.88
C LYS A 213 15.13 -6.48 -7.05
N SER A 214 15.77 -5.34 -6.80
CA SER A 214 15.10 -4.03 -6.90
C SER A 214 14.98 -3.46 -8.32
N ASP A 215 14.44 -4.26 -9.26
CA ASP A 215 14.05 -3.76 -10.59
C ASP A 215 12.87 -2.78 -10.50
N TYR A 216 12.05 -2.91 -9.45
CA TYR A 216 10.84 -2.11 -9.25
C TYR A 216 11.14 -0.62 -9.03
N TYR A 217 12.10 -0.28 -8.14
CA TYR A 217 12.51 1.12 -7.91
C TYR A 217 13.08 1.76 -9.18
N ARG A 218 13.95 1.03 -9.90
CA ARG A 218 14.59 1.50 -11.14
C ARG A 218 13.57 1.78 -12.23
N PHE A 219 12.59 0.89 -12.39
CA PHE A 219 11.53 1.05 -13.37
C PHE A 219 10.64 2.26 -13.06
N ILE A 220 10.23 2.42 -11.81
CA ILE A 220 9.35 3.53 -11.39
C ILE A 220 10.06 4.88 -11.53
N THR A 221 11.29 4.99 -11.04
CA THR A 221 12.05 6.24 -11.13
C THR A 221 12.32 6.65 -12.56
N LEU A 222 12.67 5.70 -13.45
CA LEU A 222 12.83 5.96 -14.87
C LEU A 222 11.56 6.57 -15.48
N ILE A 223 10.38 6.04 -15.15
CA ILE A 223 9.13 6.56 -15.73
C ILE A 223 8.80 7.95 -15.20
N ILE A 224 8.97 8.17 -13.89
CA ILE A 224 8.50 9.40 -13.23
C ILE A 224 9.47 10.56 -13.44
N THR A 225 10.76 10.32 -13.29
CA THR A 225 11.79 11.37 -13.37
C THR A 225 12.41 11.48 -14.76
N ASN A 226 12.20 10.48 -15.63
CA ASN A 226 12.92 10.29 -16.88
C ASN A 226 14.45 10.16 -16.69
N ILE A 227 14.88 9.75 -15.49
CA ILE A 227 16.28 9.50 -15.13
C ILE A 227 16.45 8.01 -14.86
N SER A 228 17.42 7.39 -15.55
CA SER A 228 17.84 6.03 -15.24
C SER A 228 18.82 6.09 -14.07
N HIS A 229 18.42 5.58 -12.91
CA HIS A 229 19.33 5.44 -11.78
C HIS A 229 20.14 4.14 -11.84
N PRO A 230 21.42 4.18 -11.44
CA PRO A 230 22.22 2.99 -11.24
C PRO A 230 21.60 2.11 -10.14
N GLU A 231 21.74 0.80 -10.28
CA GLU A 231 21.27 -0.19 -9.31
C GLU A 231 21.94 0.03 -7.94
N GLU A 232 23.20 0.44 -8.00
CA GLU A 232 24.06 0.72 -6.85
C GLU A 232 23.46 1.77 -5.91
N ARG A 233 22.76 2.80 -6.41
CA ARG A 233 22.20 3.83 -5.52
C ARG A 233 21.18 3.26 -4.54
N TRP A 234 20.32 2.39 -5.05
CA TRP A 234 19.28 1.80 -4.24
C TRP A 234 19.89 0.84 -3.22
N ILE A 235 20.84 0.01 -3.65
CA ILE A 235 21.59 -0.90 -2.78
C ILE A 235 22.33 -0.11 -1.69
N GLU A 236 23.01 0.98 -2.05
CA GLU A 236 23.72 1.86 -1.12
C GLU A 236 22.76 2.46 -0.10
N TYR A 237 21.61 2.99 -0.54
CA TYR A 237 20.62 3.58 0.35
C TYR A 237 20.10 2.56 1.37
N VAL A 238 19.74 1.37 0.89
CA VAL A 238 19.28 0.27 1.74
C VAL A 238 20.37 -0.23 2.68
N SER A 239 21.60 -0.40 2.18
CA SER A 239 22.73 -0.85 3.01
C SER A 239 22.99 0.16 4.12
N ASN A 240 22.99 1.46 3.80
CA ASN A 240 23.14 2.53 4.78
C ASN A 240 22.01 2.56 5.82
N LEU A 241 20.81 2.08 5.50
CA LEU A 241 19.71 1.95 6.46
C LEU A 241 19.85 0.73 7.39
N ILE A 242 20.56 -0.31 6.95
CA ILE A 242 20.71 -1.58 7.66
C ILE A 242 22.00 -1.61 8.51
N ASP A 243 23.07 -1.02 7.99
CA ASP A 243 24.40 -1.06 8.61
C ASP A 243 24.55 0.08 9.65
N ASP A 244 24.50 -0.33 10.92
CA ASP A 244 25.10 0.31 12.10
C ASP A 244 25.90 -0.77 12.86
#